data_AF-A0A1I5R106-F1
#
_entry.id   AF-A0A1I5R106-F1
#
_cell.length_a   1.000
_cell.length_b   1.000
_cell.length_c   1.000
_cell.angle_alpha   90.00
_cell.angle_beta   90.00
_cell.angle_gamma   90.00
#
_symmetry.space_group_name_H-M   'P 1'
#
loop_
_entity.id
_entity.type
_entity.pdbx_description
1 polymer ?
#
loop_
_entity_poly.entity_id
_entity_poly.type
_entity_poly.pdbx_seq_one_letter_code
_entity_poly.pdbx_strand_id
1 'polypeptide(L)' 'MTEDRLKERQFQIARYKHLEREVTDPLAVSLLHIIIEDLEAGLRRDAPDWHGARD' A
#
# COMPACT_ATOMS: atom_id res chain seq x y z
N MET A 1 -6.76 -17.66 -2.15
CA MET A 1 -6.87 -16.84 -0.92
C MET A 1 -5.93 -15.62 -0.94
N THR A 2 -4.80 -15.66 -1.67
CA THR A 2 -3.81 -14.57 -1.69
C THR A 2 -4.19 -13.41 -2.62
N GLU A 3 -4.84 -13.69 -3.76
CA GLU A 3 -5.19 -12.67 -4.77
C GLU A 3 -6.26 -11.69 -4.29
N ASP A 4 -7.29 -12.15 -3.58
CA ASP A 4 -8.32 -11.27 -3.00
C ASP A 4 -7.73 -10.34 -1.94
N ARG A 5 -6.80 -10.84 -1.11
CA ARG A 5 -6.09 -10.02 -0.11
C ARG A 5 -5.16 -8.99 -0.75
N LEU A 6 -4.49 -9.35 -1.85
CA LEU A 6 -3.66 -8.44 -2.64
C LEU A 6 -4.48 -7.31 -3.28
N LYS A 7 -5.64 -7.65 -3.86
CA LYS A 7 -6.57 -6.64 -4.40
C LYS A 7 -7.14 -5.74 -3.31
N GLU A 8 -7.53 -6.32 -2.17
CA GLU A 8 -8.04 -5.56 -1.02
C GLU A 8 -6.99 -4.58 -0.48
N ARG A 9 -5.74 -5.02 -0.31
CA ARG A 9 -4.63 -4.13 0.10
C ARG A 9 -4.37 -3.01 -0.90
N GLN A 10 -4.35 -3.32 -2.20
CA GLN A 10 -4.18 -2.29 -3.24
C GLN A 10 -5.33 -1.27 -3.22
N PHE A 11 -6.56 -1.74 -3.02
CA PHE A 11 -7.72 -0.86 -2.88
C PHE A 11 -7.62 0.04 -1.65
N GLN A 12 -7.17 -0.50 -0.50
CA GLN A 12 -6.93 0.27 0.71
C GLN A 12 -5.86 1.35 0.49
N ILE A 13 -4.75 1.03 -0.16
CA ILE A 13 -3.69 2.00 -0.48
C ILE A 13 -4.21 3.11 -1.39
N ALA A 14 -4.95 2.77 -2.45
CA ALA A 14 -5.52 3.77 -3.35
C ALA A 14 -6.47 4.72 -2.61
N ARG A 15 -7.29 4.17 -1.72
CA ARG A 15 -8.22 4.94 -0.88
C ARG A 15 -7.47 5.85 0.11
N TYR A 16 -6.44 5.36 0.77
CA TYR A 16 -5.65 6.19 1.70
C TYR A 16 -4.85 7.27 0.98
N LYS A 17 -4.30 6.99 -0.21
CA LYS A 17 -3.65 8.01 -1.06
C LYS A 17 -4.61 9.11 -1.51
N HIS A 18 -5.88 8.77 -1.72
CA HIS A 18 -6.91 9.77 -2.00
C HIS A 18 -7.19 10.63 -0.76
N LEU A 19 -7.38 9.97 0.40
CA LEU A 19 -7.64 10.64 1.66
C LEU A 19 -6.49 11.56 2.09
N GLU A 20 -5.24 11.19 1.81
CA GLU A 20 -4.05 12.01 2.05
C GLU A 20 -4.13 13.37 1.33
N ARG A 21 -4.78 13.44 0.17
CA ARG A 21 -4.95 14.68 -0.60
C ARG A 21 -6.15 15.51 -0.14
N GLU A 22 -7.14 14.89 0.49
CA GLU A 22 -8.34 15.57 1.01
C GLU A 22 -8.13 16.09 2.43
N VAL A 23 -7.28 15.44 3.20
CA VAL A 23 -6.94 15.84 4.57
C VAL A 23 -6.02 17.05 4.54
N THR A 24 -6.41 18.10 5.27
CA THR A 24 -5.62 19.32 5.43
C THR A 24 -4.81 19.33 6.73
N ASP A 25 -5.11 18.41 7.66
CA ASP A 25 -4.38 18.28 8.90
C ASP A 25 -3.01 17.61 8.67
N PRO A 26 -1.90 18.29 8.99
CA PRO A 26 -0.55 17.80 8.65
C PRO A 26 -0.16 16.55 9.43
N LEU A 27 -0.70 16.36 10.64
CA LEU A 27 -0.45 15.15 11.43
C LEU A 27 -1.16 13.95 10.80
N ALA A 28 -2.41 14.11 10.39
CA ALA A 28 -3.19 13.07 9.72
C ALA A 28 -2.60 12.70 8.35
N VAL A 29 -2.09 13.66 7.57
CA VAL A 29 -1.31 13.37 6.35
C VAL A 29 -0.08 12.52 6.68
N SER A 30 0.68 12.88 7.71
CA SER A 30 1.88 12.14 8.11
C SER A 30 1.55 10.71 8.55
N LEU A 31 0.45 10.53 9.29
CA LEU A 31 -0.02 9.19 9.72
C LEU A 31 -0.48 8.34 8.54
N LEU A 32 -1.23 8.94 7.59
CA LEU A 32 -1.67 8.26 6.37
C LEU A 32 -0.47 7.80 5.55
N HIS A 33 0.56 8.64 5.42
CA HIS A 33 1.79 8.30 4.71
C HIS A 33 2.46 7.05 5.31
N ILE A 34 2.63 7.00 6.63
CA ILE A 34 3.23 5.85 7.34
C ILE A 34 2.41 4.57 7.12
N ILE A 35 1.08 4.67 7.20
CA ILE A 35 0.18 3.52 6.98
C ILE A 35 0.29 3.02 5.53
N ILE A 36 0.32 3.93 4.57
CA ILE A 36 0.47 3.60 3.14
C ILE A 36 1.81 2.91 2.88
N GLU A 37 2.91 3.42 3.44
CA GLU A 37 4.23 2.81 3.31
C GLU A 37 4.28 1.38 3.87
N ASP A 38 3.70 1.15 5.05
CA ASP A 38 3.66 -0.19 5.65
C ASP A 38 2.83 -1.16 4.80
N LEU A 39 1.68 -0.71 4.27
CA LEU A 39 0.85 -1.51 3.37
C LEU A 39 1.55 -1.82 2.04
N GLU A 40 2.28 -0.85 1.46
CA GLU A 40 3.07 -1.04 0.23
C GLU A 40 4.26 -1.99 0.45
N ALA A 41 4.94 -1.89 1.61
CA ALA A 41 5.99 -2.82 2.01
C ALA A 41 5.45 -4.24 2.21
N GLY A 42 4.28 -4.37 2.84
CA GLY A 42 3.55 -5.63 2.97
C GLY A 42 3.21 -6.24 1.61
N LEU A 43 2.75 -5.43 0.64
CA LEU A 43 2.50 -5.88 -0.73
C LEU A 43 3.76 -6.34 -1.45
N ARG A 44 4.90 -5.65 -1.31
CA ARG A 44 6.17 -6.09 -1.93
C ARG A 44 6.69 -7.39 -1.36
N ARG A 45 6.40 -7.68 -0.08
CA ARG A 45 6.76 -8.96 0.56
C ARG A 45 5.79 -10.09 0.20
N ASP A 46 4.50 -9.77 0.01
CA ASP A 46 3.46 -10.74 -0.36
C ASP A 46 3.43 -11.03 -1.88
N ALA A 47 3.89 -10.09 -2.72
CA ALA A 47 4.08 -10.34 -4.13
C ALA A 47 5.23 -11.34 -4.26
N PRO A 48 4.96 -12.62 -4.60
CA PRO A 48 6.03 -13.55 -4.83
C PRO A 48 6.83 -13.01 -6.00
N ASP A 49 8.09 -12.71 -5.70
CA ASP A 49 9.21 -12.59 -6.61
C ASP A 49 8.86 -12.99 -8.06
N TRP A 50 8.43 -12.02 -8.87
CA TRP A 50 8.64 -12.07 -10.31
C TRP A 50 10.07 -11.61 -10.62
N HIS A 51 11.02 -12.11 -9.84
CA HIS A 51 12.45 -11.92 -10.02
C HIS A 51 13.19 -13.27 -10.12
N GLY A 52 12.49 -14.28 -10.66
CA GLY A 52 13.09 -15.51 -11.18
C GLY A 52 13.30 -15.47 -12.69
N ALA A 53 13.81 -14.37 -13.24
CA ALA A 53 14.33 -14.35 -14.61
C ALA A 53 15.58 -13.47 -14.66
N ARG A 54 16.74 -14.15 -14.81
CA ARG A 54 18.10 -13.62 -15.06
C ARG A 54 18.80 -13.11 -13.79
N ASP A 55 19.84 -13.74 -13.28
CA ASP A 55 21.06 -14.27 -13.92
C ASP A 55 21.53 -15.59 -13.28
#